data_AF-B7JZ47-F1
#
_entry.id   AF-B7JZ47-F1
#
_cell.length_a   1.000
_cell.length_b   1.000
_cell.length_c   1.000
_cell.angle_alpha   90.00
_cell.angle_beta   90.00
_cell.angle_gamma   90.00
#
_symmetry.space_group_name_H-M   'P 1'
#
loop_
_entity.id
_entity.type
_entity.pdbx_description
1 polymer ?
#
loop_
_entity_poly.entity_id
_entity_poly.type
_entity_poly.pdbx_seq_one_letter_code
_entity_poly.pdbx_strand_id
1 'polypeptide(L)'
;MARMFPNSFNFPDVTSLAKSRIYRLLKKNLSDEFTIFHSVRWEVKNFNGEIQERKTDFIITSAELGILILEVKEGEIHLHNNNWYSDNNQIEDPFCHACDSKYSLLRLLKDQPFWLNKSIVIGHAVAFPDMVIEKNLGLHAPQVMILDQPQLFCLQDWTKSVMNHWQTVADEPTELGSDAIEELVNLFHRYFFTNIR
;
A
#
# COMPACT_ATOMS: atom_id res chain seq x y z
N MET A 1 -8.23 -7.85 -15.41
CA MET A 1 -7.57 -6.58 -15.02
C MET A 1 -8.06 -6.23 -13.64
N ALA A 2 -7.19 -5.73 -12.77
CA ALA A 2 -7.55 -5.38 -11.40
C ALA A 2 -8.71 -4.38 -11.32
N ARG A 3 -9.54 -4.53 -10.29
CA ARG A 3 -10.64 -3.60 -9.98
C ARG A 3 -10.07 -2.38 -9.26
N MET A 4 -10.09 -1.22 -9.93
CA MET A 4 -9.49 0.02 -9.41
C MET A 4 -10.52 0.93 -8.75
N PHE A 5 -10.14 1.57 -7.64
CA PHE A 5 -10.89 2.59 -6.92
C PHE A 5 -10.01 3.82 -6.64
N PRO A 6 -10.35 4.99 -7.21
CA PRO A 6 -11.35 5.19 -8.28
C PRO A 6 -10.95 4.46 -9.58
N ASN A 7 -11.94 4.07 -10.39
CA ASN A 7 -11.70 3.39 -11.66
C ASN A 7 -11.12 4.32 -12.74
N SER A 8 -11.49 5.60 -12.69
CA SER A 8 -10.91 6.65 -13.52
C SER A 8 -9.81 7.36 -12.74
N PHE A 9 -8.61 7.40 -13.32
CA PHE A 9 -7.54 8.27 -12.85
C PHE A 9 -7.82 9.69 -13.37
N ASN A 10 -8.48 10.53 -12.55
CA ASN A 10 -8.67 11.93 -12.93
C ASN A 10 -7.33 12.67 -12.82
N PHE A 11 -6.90 13.23 -13.94
CA PHE A 11 -5.63 13.94 -14.13
C PHE A 11 -5.37 15.21 -13.29
N PRO A 12 -6.33 15.89 -12.62
CA PRO A 12 -6.00 17.11 -11.86
C PRO A 12 -5.12 16.89 -10.62
N ASP A 13 -5.05 15.67 -10.07
CA ASP A 13 -4.30 15.34 -8.86
C ASP A 13 -2.84 14.91 -9.11
N VAL A 14 -2.31 15.10 -10.33
CA VAL A 14 -0.94 14.68 -10.68
C VAL A 14 0.08 15.62 -10.04
N THR A 15 0.46 15.28 -8.81
CA THR A 15 1.68 15.78 -8.17
C THR A 15 2.88 14.84 -8.40
N SER A 16 2.69 13.64 -8.96
CA SER A 16 3.77 12.65 -9.16
C SER A 16 3.56 11.78 -10.42
N LEU A 17 4.58 11.72 -11.28
CA LEU A 17 4.57 10.88 -12.48
C LEU A 17 4.74 9.40 -12.12
N ALA A 18 5.60 9.12 -11.14
CA ALA A 18 5.81 7.78 -10.57
C ALA A 18 4.49 7.11 -10.14
N LYS A 19 3.65 7.81 -9.37
CA LYS A 19 2.35 7.28 -8.91
C LYS A 19 1.40 6.99 -10.07
N SER A 20 1.34 7.89 -11.07
CA SER A 20 0.51 7.67 -12.26
C SER A 20 0.97 6.47 -13.08
N ARG A 21 2.30 6.26 -13.19
CA ARG A 21 2.88 5.08 -13.84
C ARG A 21 2.51 3.80 -13.09
N ILE A 22 2.69 3.77 -11.78
CA ILE A 22 2.31 2.61 -10.94
C ILE A 22 0.82 2.31 -11.07
N TYR A 23 -0.06 3.31 -10.97
CA TYR A 23 -1.52 3.10 -11.14
C TYR A 23 -1.85 2.40 -12.47
N ARG A 24 -1.28 2.88 -13.59
CA ARG A 24 -1.54 2.30 -14.92
C ARG A 24 -1.02 0.87 -15.03
N LEU A 25 0.17 0.61 -14.48
CA LEU A 25 0.77 -0.72 -14.48
C LEU A 25 -0.04 -1.70 -13.62
N LEU A 26 -0.43 -1.29 -12.41
CA LEU A 26 -1.29 -2.09 -11.54
C LEU A 26 -2.60 -2.44 -12.23
N LYS A 27 -3.31 -1.44 -12.78
CA LYS A 27 -4.58 -1.63 -13.51
C LYS A 27 -4.43 -2.62 -14.69
N LYS A 28 -3.33 -2.49 -15.45
CA LYS A 28 -3.12 -3.26 -16.68
C LYS A 28 -2.62 -4.68 -16.43
N ASN A 29 -1.68 -4.85 -15.50
CA ASN A 29 -0.88 -6.06 -15.38
C ASN A 29 -1.31 -6.99 -14.25
N LEU A 30 -2.15 -6.53 -13.31
CA LEU A 30 -2.76 -7.40 -12.31
C LEU A 30 -4.09 -7.97 -12.82
N SER A 31 -4.34 -9.24 -12.49
CA SER A 31 -5.61 -9.91 -12.77
C SER A 31 -6.77 -9.30 -11.96
N ASP A 32 -7.99 -9.75 -12.25
CA ASP A 32 -9.20 -9.37 -11.52
C ASP A 32 -9.32 -9.98 -10.11
N GLU A 33 -8.38 -10.83 -9.69
CA GLU A 33 -8.28 -11.30 -8.29
C GLU A 33 -7.88 -10.16 -7.32
N PHE A 34 -7.38 -9.05 -7.86
CA PHE A 34 -6.95 -7.89 -7.09
C PHE A 34 -7.96 -6.74 -7.15
N THR A 35 -8.25 -6.19 -5.99
CA THR A 35 -8.93 -4.89 -5.83
C THR A 35 -7.95 -3.87 -5.29
N ILE A 36 -7.90 -2.68 -5.90
CA ILE A 36 -6.85 -1.69 -5.62
C ILE A 36 -7.48 -0.33 -5.35
N PHE A 37 -7.14 0.25 -4.21
CA PHE A 37 -7.52 1.59 -3.82
C PHE A 37 -6.32 2.52 -3.96
N HIS A 38 -6.50 3.68 -4.59
CA HIS A 38 -5.45 4.67 -4.83
C HIS A 38 -5.73 5.98 -4.09
N SER A 39 -4.67 6.62 -3.59
CA SER A 39 -4.72 7.90 -2.86
C SER A 39 -5.73 7.87 -1.72
N VAL A 40 -5.64 6.82 -0.91
CA VAL A 40 -6.59 6.56 0.16
C VAL A 40 -6.24 7.42 1.36
N ARG A 41 -7.25 8.08 1.94
CA ARG A 41 -7.14 8.87 3.16
C ARG A 41 -8.15 8.37 4.17
N TRP A 42 -7.75 8.34 5.43
CA TRP A 42 -8.62 7.98 6.53
C TRP A 42 -8.22 8.68 7.82
N GLU A 43 -9.11 8.63 8.79
CA GLU A 43 -8.91 9.20 10.11
C GLU A 43 -8.84 8.08 11.14
N VAL A 44 -7.83 8.12 12.01
CA VAL A 44 -7.74 7.25 13.19
C VAL A 44 -7.61 8.12 14.43
N LYS A 45 -8.26 7.71 15.52
CA LYS A 45 -8.01 8.32 16.82
C LYS A 45 -6.70 7.79 17.37
N ASN A 46 -5.84 8.66 17.91
CA ASN A 46 -4.67 8.22 18.66
C ASN A 46 -5.04 7.80 20.09
N PHE A 47 -4.06 7.45 20.92
CA PHE A 47 -4.30 7.06 22.32
C PHE A 47 -4.83 8.21 23.21
N ASN A 48 -4.56 9.46 22.82
CA ASN A 48 -5.04 10.66 23.52
C ASN A 48 -6.45 11.07 23.06
N GLY A 49 -7.07 10.33 22.12
CA GLY A 49 -8.37 10.64 21.56
C GLY A 49 -8.36 11.67 20.44
N GLU A 50 -7.19 12.18 20.04
CA GLU A 50 -7.05 13.12 18.93
C GLU A 50 -7.22 12.40 17.59
N ILE A 51 -7.96 13.03 16.68
CA ILE A 51 -8.12 12.53 15.32
C ILE A 51 -6.86 12.83 14.54
N GLN A 52 -6.29 11.81 13.90
CA GLN A 52 -5.16 11.94 13.02
C GLN A 52 -5.52 11.48 11.62
N GLU A 53 -5.30 12.38 10.64
CA GLU A 53 -5.39 12.01 9.23
C GLU A 53 -4.19 11.13 8.85
N ARG A 54 -4.48 10.13 8.04
CA ARG A 54 -3.52 9.20 7.45
C ARG A 54 -3.81 9.06 5.98
N LYS A 55 -2.75 8.80 5.22
CA LYS A 55 -2.82 8.62 3.77
C LYS A 55 -1.86 7.54 3.32
N THR A 56 -2.20 6.88 2.23
CA THR A 56 -1.29 5.99 1.51
C THR A 56 -1.53 6.08 0.01
N ASP A 57 -0.51 5.77 -0.77
CA ASP A 57 -0.60 5.83 -2.23
C ASP A 57 -1.46 4.70 -2.78
N PHE A 58 -1.27 3.47 -2.32
CA PHE A 58 -2.04 2.31 -2.76
C PHE A 58 -2.34 1.33 -1.62
N ILE A 59 -3.56 0.78 -1.66
CA ILE A 59 -3.95 -0.42 -0.92
C ILE A 59 -4.31 -1.47 -1.96
N ILE A 60 -3.55 -2.56 -2.01
CA ILE A 60 -3.80 -3.70 -2.90
C ILE A 60 -4.41 -4.82 -2.07
N THR A 61 -5.51 -5.39 -2.51
CA THR A 61 -6.23 -6.44 -1.77
C THR A 61 -6.49 -7.64 -2.65
N SER A 62 -6.45 -8.82 -2.04
CA SER A 62 -6.83 -10.10 -2.64
C SER A 62 -7.61 -10.88 -1.61
N ALA A 63 -8.71 -11.52 -2.03
CA ALA A 63 -9.51 -12.35 -1.15
C ALA A 63 -8.69 -13.48 -0.52
N GLU A 64 -7.71 -14.03 -1.25
CA GLU A 64 -6.86 -15.13 -0.78
C GLU A 64 -5.63 -14.62 -0.03
N LEU A 65 -5.02 -13.52 -0.48
CA LEU A 65 -3.68 -13.12 -0.01
C LEU A 65 -3.67 -12.01 1.05
N GLY A 66 -4.81 -11.37 1.33
CA GLY A 66 -4.88 -10.32 2.35
C GLY A 66 -4.81 -8.90 1.76
N ILE A 67 -4.20 -8.00 2.54
CA ILE A 67 -4.09 -6.57 2.23
C ILE A 67 -2.61 -6.19 2.15
N LEU A 68 -2.24 -5.33 1.20
CA LEU A 68 -0.89 -4.78 1.06
C LEU A 68 -0.95 -3.27 0.92
N ILE A 69 -0.26 -2.56 1.81
CA ILE A 69 0.06 -1.15 1.65
C ILE A 69 1.25 -1.01 0.69
N LEU A 70 1.14 -0.13 -0.30
CA LEU A 70 2.25 0.20 -1.20
C LEU A 70 2.45 1.71 -1.26
N GLU A 71 3.57 2.17 -0.71
CA GLU A 71 4.02 3.56 -0.77
C GLU A 71 4.94 3.78 -1.97
N VAL A 72 4.75 4.85 -2.75
CA VAL A 72 5.58 5.15 -3.92
C VAL A 72 6.52 6.30 -3.60
N LYS A 73 7.83 6.11 -3.83
CA LYS A 73 8.80 7.19 -3.81
C LYS A 73 9.34 7.42 -5.22
N GLU A 74 9.37 8.68 -5.62
CA GLU A 74 9.83 9.13 -6.94
C GLU A 74 11.30 9.54 -6.87
N GLY A 75 12.01 9.42 -7.99
CA GLY A 75 13.43 9.78 -8.08
C GLY A 75 14.38 8.70 -7.56
N GLU A 76 15.65 9.06 -7.41
CA GLU A 76 16.71 8.16 -6.98
C GLU A 76 16.76 8.05 -5.46
N ILE A 77 16.41 6.87 -4.94
CA ILE A 77 16.33 6.61 -3.50
C ILE A 77 17.65 6.04 -2.97
N HIS A 78 18.20 6.67 -1.94
CA HIS A 78 19.41 6.17 -1.30
C HIS A 78 19.43 6.44 0.21
N LEU A 79 20.20 5.60 0.91
CA LEU A 79 20.44 5.70 2.34
C LEU A 79 21.87 6.23 2.56
N HIS A 80 22.00 7.36 3.25
CA HIS A 80 23.30 7.93 3.62
C HIS A 80 23.30 8.36 5.08
N ASN A 81 24.26 7.89 5.87
CA ASN A 81 24.38 8.18 7.31
C ASN A 81 23.05 7.99 8.08
N ASN A 82 22.34 6.89 7.81
CA ASN A 82 21.04 6.56 8.42
C ASN A 82 19.90 7.56 8.11
N ASN A 83 20.05 8.38 7.06
CA ASN A 83 19.00 9.25 6.54
C ASN A 83 18.66 8.84 5.11
N TRP A 84 17.36 8.83 4.81
CA TRP A 84 16.86 8.52 3.48
C TRP A 84 16.78 9.78 2.63
N TYR A 85 17.09 9.61 1.35
CA TYR A 85 17.05 10.69 0.36
C TYR A 85 16.29 10.23 -0.88
N SER A 86 15.57 11.17 -1.49
CA SER A 86 15.02 11.10 -2.84
C SER A 86 15.67 12.22 -3.64
N ASP A 87 16.47 11.83 -4.63
CA ASP A 87 17.43 12.71 -5.27
C ASP A 87 18.29 13.42 -4.21
N ASN A 88 18.25 14.75 -4.10
CA ASN A 88 19.00 15.50 -3.10
C ASN A 88 18.18 15.88 -1.85
N ASN A 89 16.92 15.46 -1.77
CA ASN A 89 16.02 15.85 -0.69
C ASN A 89 15.97 14.75 0.36
N GLN A 90 16.22 15.11 1.61
CA GLN A 90 16.01 14.19 2.73
C GLN A 90 14.51 13.87 2.84
N ILE A 91 14.19 12.58 2.97
CA ILE A 91 12.84 12.07 3.14
C ILE A 91 12.73 11.25 4.44
N GLU A 92 11.50 11.07 4.90
CA GLU A 92 11.21 10.07 5.93
C GLU A 92 11.54 8.67 5.41
N ASP A 93 11.86 7.76 6.34
CA ASP A 93 12.09 6.36 6.02
C ASP A 93 10.84 5.77 5.34
N PRO A 94 10.97 5.35 4.07
CA PRO A 94 9.81 4.91 3.30
C PRO A 94 9.22 3.60 3.83
N PHE A 95 10.03 2.73 4.44
CA PHE A 95 9.57 1.48 5.03
C PHE A 95 8.86 1.75 6.36
N CYS A 96 9.40 2.63 7.21
CA CYS A 96 8.70 3.07 8.42
C CYS A 96 7.36 3.72 8.08
N HIS A 97 7.31 4.61 7.09
CA HIS A 97 6.07 5.24 6.64
C HIS A 97 5.03 4.21 6.18
N ALA A 98 5.44 3.24 5.35
CA ALA A 98 4.55 2.18 4.88
C ALA A 98 4.07 1.26 6.03
N CYS A 99 4.96 0.97 6.99
CA CYS A 99 4.67 0.16 8.18
C CYS A 99 3.67 0.89 9.11
N ASP A 100 3.85 2.19 9.33
CA ASP A 100 2.94 3.01 10.13
C ASP A 100 1.56 3.09 9.48
N SER A 101 1.49 3.27 8.16
CA SER A 101 0.24 3.20 7.38
C SER A 101 -0.46 1.86 7.53
N LYS A 102 0.29 0.75 7.48
CA LYS A 102 -0.24 -0.62 7.73
C LYS A 102 -0.89 -0.71 9.10
N TYR A 103 -0.20 -0.35 10.17
CA TYR A 103 -0.75 -0.47 11.53
C TYR A 103 -1.91 0.51 11.77
N SER A 104 -1.86 1.70 11.17
CA SER A 104 -2.97 2.63 11.21
C SER A 104 -4.21 2.07 10.52
N LEU A 105 -4.07 1.48 9.33
CA LEU A 105 -5.19 0.86 8.64
C LEU A 105 -5.74 -0.32 9.45
N LEU A 106 -4.87 -1.17 10.00
CA LEU A 106 -5.30 -2.28 10.84
C LEU A 106 -6.15 -1.80 12.02
N ARG A 107 -5.75 -0.70 12.68
CA ARG A 107 -6.53 -0.07 13.76
C ARG A 107 -7.88 0.41 13.26
N LEU A 108 -7.92 1.12 12.13
CA LEU A 108 -9.19 1.57 11.52
C LEU A 108 -10.14 0.39 11.27
N LEU A 109 -9.63 -0.71 10.70
CA LEU A 109 -10.44 -1.90 10.45
C LEU A 109 -10.94 -2.49 11.76
N LYS A 110 -10.07 -2.65 12.76
CA LYS A 110 -10.43 -3.25 14.06
C LYS A 110 -11.42 -2.42 14.88
N ASP A 111 -11.59 -1.13 14.58
CA ASP A 111 -12.64 -0.28 15.16
C ASP A 111 -14.03 -0.51 14.52
N GLN A 112 -14.13 -1.32 13.46
CA GLN A 112 -15.39 -1.61 12.77
C GLN A 112 -15.97 -2.98 13.19
N PRO A 113 -17.31 -3.10 13.38
CA PRO A 113 -17.94 -4.35 13.84
C PRO A 113 -17.62 -5.60 13.01
N PHE A 114 -17.54 -5.46 11.67
CA PHE A 114 -17.26 -6.59 10.77
C PHE A 114 -15.91 -7.26 11.04
N TRP A 115 -14.90 -6.48 11.46
CA TRP A 115 -13.50 -6.90 11.52
C TRP A 115 -13.02 -7.27 12.93
N LEU A 116 -13.80 -6.93 13.96
CA LEU A 116 -13.41 -7.02 15.38
C LEU A 116 -12.75 -8.37 15.72
N ASN A 117 -13.39 -9.48 15.29
CA ASN A 117 -12.95 -10.85 15.58
C ASN A 117 -12.38 -11.59 14.35
N LYS A 118 -12.08 -10.89 13.25
CA LYS A 118 -11.47 -11.51 12.06
C LYS A 118 -9.95 -11.38 12.11
N SER A 119 -9.22 -12.45 11.88
CA SER A 119 -7.77 -12.35 11.64
C SER A 119 -7.56 -11.69 10.27
N ILE A 120 -6.58 -10.78 10.19
CA ILE A 120 -6.32 -9.99 8.98
C ILE A 120 -4.81 -10.06 8.74
N VAL A 121 -4.43 -10.66 7.61
CA VAL A 121 -3.06 -10.52 7.11
C VAL A 121 -2.96 -9.23 6.32
N ILE A 122 -2.17 -8.30 6.86
CA ILE A 122 -1.86 -7.02 6.22
C ILE A 122 -0.35 -6.81 6.19
N GLY A 123 0.14 -6.50 4.99
CA GLY A 123 1.54 -6.23 4.71
C GLY A 123 1.80 -4.78 4.31
N HIS A 124 3.07 -4.46 4.17
CA HIS A 124 3.52 -3.22 3.53
C HIS A 124 4.69 -3.48 2.57
N ALA A 125 4.85 -2.57 1.61
CA ALA A 125 5.89 -2.56 0.61
C ALA A 125 6.14 -1.13 0.14
N VAL A 126 7.26 -0.92 -0.56
CA VAL A 126 7.65 0.37 -1.14
C VAL A 126 7.96 0.18 -2.62
N ALA A 127 7.50 1.11 -3.45
CA ALA A 127 7.85 1.18 -4.87
C ALA A 127 8.89 2.27 -5.14
N PHE A 128 9.93 1.89 -5.87
CA PHE A 128 10.98 2.76 -6.42
C PHE A 128 11.00 2.62 -7.95
N PRO A 129 10.00 3.18 -8.67
CA PRO A 129 9.80 2.91 -10.10
C PRO A 129 10.89 3.49 -11.03
N ASP A 130 11.74 4.38 -10.50
CA ASP A 130 12.71 5.16 -11.26
C ASP A 130 14.14 4.64 -11.14
N MET A 131 14.36 3.55 -10.39
CA MET A 131 15.69 2.96 -10.21
C MET A 131 15.66 1.44 -10.13
N VAL A 132 16.84 0.84 -10.25
CA VAL A 132 17.09 -0.58 -9.98
C VAL A 132 17.80 -0.70 -8.64
N ILE A 133 17.30 -1.54 -7.74
CA ILE A 133 17.97 -1.76 -6.45
C ILE A 133 18.98 -2.90 -6.58
N GLU A 134 20.26 -2.54 -6.73
CA GLU A 134 21.36 -3.52 -6.84
C GLU A 134 21.92 -3.95 -5.48
N LYS A 135 21.74 -3.13 -4.44
CA LYS A 135 22.32 -3.35 -3.11
C LYS A 135 21.22 -3.44 -2.06
N ASN A 136 21.47 -4.24 -1.03
CA ASN A 136 20.60 -4.29 0.13
C ASN A 136 20.57 -2.91 0.82
N LEU A 137 19.38 -2.33 0.97
CA LEU A 137 19.17 -1.02 1.58
C LEU A 137 19.14 -1.06 3.12
N GLY A 138 19.41 -2.23 3.72
CA GLY A 138 19.44 -2.46 5.16
C GLY A 138 18.44 -3.52 5.62
N LEU A 139 18.55 -3.93 6.89
CA LEU A 139 17.70 -4.99 7.47
C LEU A 139 16.20 -4.66 7.45
N HIS A 140 15.84 -3.38 7.48
CA HIS A 140 14.45 -2.89 7.44
C HIS A 140 13.89 -2.77 6.01
N ALA A 141 14.69 -3.10 4.99
CA ALA A 141 14.34 -2.99 3.58
C ALA A 141 14.56 -4.33 2.84
N PRO A 142 13.91 -5.43 3.25
CA PRO A 142 14.10 -6.71 2.59
C PRO A 142 13.62 -6.62 1.14
N GLN A 143 14.38 -7.20 0.22
CA GLN A 143 14.16 -7.08 -1.22
C GLN A 143 12.74 -7.50 -1.66
N VAL A 144 12.13 -8.46 -0.96
CA VAL A 144 10.75 -8.90 -1.23
C VAL A 144 9.72 -7.79 -1.06
N MET A 145 9.99 -6.78 -0.23
CA MET A 145 9.11 -5.63 0.02
C MET A 145 9.35 -4.47 -0.95
N ILE A 146 10.28 -4.61 -1.90
CA ILE A 146 10.68 -3.55 -2.82
C ILE A 146 10.13 -3.85 -4.22
N LEU A 147 9.34 -2.93 -4.76
CA LEU A 147 8.98 -2.88 -6.18
C LEU A 147 9.89 -1.89 -6.89
N ASP A 148 10.97 -2.37 -7.47
CA ASP A 148 11.86 -1.55 -8.31
C ASP A 148 11.66 -1.85 -9.80
N GLN A 149 12.43 -1.19 -10.66
CA GLN A 149 12.17 -1.17 -12.11
C GLN A 149 12.03 -2.55 -12.79
N PRO A 150 12.86 -3.58 -12.51
CA PRO A 150 12.74 -4.91 -13.07
C PRO A 150 11.43 -5.60 -12.68
N GLN A 151 10.96 -5.44 -11.44
CA GLN A 151 9.72 -6.09 -10.99
C GLN A 151 8.47 -5.49 -11.64
N LEU A 152 8.56 -4.28 -12.22
CA LEU A 152 7.46 -3.71 -13.02
C LEU A 152 7.11 -4.55 -14.26
N PHE A 153 8.04 -5.37 -14.75
CA PHE A 153 7.81 -6.29 -15.89
C PHE A 153 7.15 -7.60 -15.49
N CYS A 154 7.25 -8.00 -14.21
CA CYS A 154 6.61 -9.19 -13.63
C CYS A 154 5.73 -8.81 -12.43
N LEU A 155 4.97 -7.71 -12.58
CA LEU A 155 4.29 -7.04 -11.48
C LEU A 155 3.33 -7.96 -10.70
N GLN A 156 2.58 -8.82 -11.39
CA GLN A 156 1.69 -9.75 -10.73
C GLN A 156 2.44 -10.76 -9.85
N ASP A 157 3.54 -11.31 -10.35
CA ASP A 157 4.35 -12.29 -9.60
C ASP A 157 4.98 -11.62 -8.38
N TRP A 158 5.49 -10.39 -8.54
CA TRP A 158 5.99 -9.61 -7.41
C TRP A 158 4.91 -9.35 -6.37
N THR A 159 3.72 -8.90 -6.79
CA THR A 159 2.59 -8.63 -5.87
C THR A 159 2.20 -9.89 -5.10
N LYS A 160 2.09 -11.04 -5.78
CA LYS A 160 1.83 -12.32 -5.10
C LYS A 160 2.95 -12.71 -4.16
N SER A 161 4.21 -12.54 -4.56
CA SER A 161 5.37 -12.87 -3.74
C SER A 161 5.40 -12.07 -2.44
N VAL A 162 5.19 -10.76 -2.50
CA VAL A 162 5.22 -9.91 -1.30
C VAL A 162 4.03 -10.19 -0.37
N MET A 163 2.84 -10.43 -0.92
CA MET A 163 1.68 -10.78 -0.08
C MET A 163 1.83 -12.17 0.55
N ASN A 164 2.35 -13.16 -0.18
CA ASN A 164 2.68 -14.47 0.37
C ASN A 164 3.77 -14.42 1.44
N HIS A 165 4.75 -13.54 1.28
CA HIS A 165 5.73 -13.29 2.34
C HIS A 165 5.03 -12.86 3.64
N TRP A 166 4.09 -11.91 3.56
CA TRP A 166 3.31 -11.47 4.72
C TRP A 166 2.40 -12.56 5.30
N GLN A 167 1.82 -13.43 4.46
CA GLN A 167 1.13 -14.64 4.93
C GLN A 167 2.06 -15.57 5.71
N THR A 168 3.30 -15.76 5.23
CA THR A 168 4.26 -16.69 5.85
C THR A 168 4.76 -16.21 7.22
N VAL A 169 4.88 -14.89 7.40
CA VAL A 169 5.37 -14.30 8.66
C VAL A 169 4.25 -13.89 9.62
N ALA A 170 2.98 -14.05 9.23
CA ALA A 170 1.84 -13.77 10.10
C ALA A 170 1.70 -14.84 11.18
N ASP A 171 1.33 -14.42 12.40
CA ASP A 171 1.05 -15.36 13.50
C ASP A 171 -0.14 -16.28 13.18
N GLU A 172 -1.14 -15.74 12.46
CA GLU A 172 -2.33 -16.45 12.01
C GLU A 172 -2.54 -16.21 10.50
N PRO A 173 -1.89 -17.02 9.63
CA PRO A 173 -2.11 -16.96 8.18
C PRO A 173 -3.57 -17.26 7.86
N THR A 174 -4.22 -16.38 7.09
CA THR A 174 -5.65 -16.52 6.75
C THR A 174 -5.96 -15.80 5.45
N GLU A 175 -6.95 -16.30 4.73
CA GLU A 175 -7.58 -15.58 3.63
C GLU A 175 -8.42 -14.41 4.18
N LEU A 176 -8.53 -13.35 3.38
CA LEU A 176 -9.36 -12.18 3.70
C LEU A 176 -10.85 -12.46 3.43
N GLY A 177 -11.12 -13.17 2.34
CA GLY A 177 -12.46 -13.50 1.84
C GLY A 177 -13.11 -12.38 1.02
N SER A 178 -14.03 -12.76 0.13
CA SER A 178 -14.69 -11.81 -0.79
C SER A 178 -15.58 -10.79 -0.06
N ASP A 179 -16.28 -11.20 1.00
CA ASP A 179 -17.12 -10.29 1.80
C ASP A 179 -16.30 -9.14 2.42
N ALA A 180 -15.06 -9.43 2.80
CA ALA A 180 -14.16 -8.45 3.37
C ALA A 180 -13.65 -7.45 2.32
N ILE A 181 -13.50 -7.86 1.06
CA ILE A 181 -13.20 -6.96 -0.05
C ILE A 181 -14.35 -5.97 -0.25
N GLU A 182 -15.59 -6.44 -0.26
CA GLU A 182 -16.76 -5.56 -0.40
C GLU A 182 -16.91 -4.60 0.79
N GLU A 183 -16.57 -5.05 2.00
CA GLU A 183 -16.55 -4.15 3.17
C GLU A 183 -15.48 -3.06 3.04
N LEU A 184 -14.30 -3.36 2.49
CA LEU A 184 -13.28 -2.33 2.19
C LEU A 184 -13.76 -1.35 1.12
N VAL A 185 -14.45 -1.84 0.08
CA VAL A 185 -15.07 -0.98 -0.94
C VAL A 185 -16.06 -0.01 -0.31
N ASN A 186 -16.95 -0.52 0.55
CA ASN A 186 -17.92 0.31 1.27
C ASN A 186 -17.24 1.31 2.22
N LEU A 187 -16.21 0.87 2.95
CA LEU A 187 -15.45 1.71 3.87
C LEU A 187 -14.82 2.89 3.13
N PHE A 188 -14.05 2.65 2.07
CA PHE A 188 -13.33 3.71 1.37
C PHE A 188 -14.21 4.55 0.47
N HIS A 189 -15.33 4.02 -0.06
CA HIS A 189 -16.33 4.86 -0.71
C HIS A 189 -16.82 5.99 0.21
N ARG A 190 -17.04 5.73 1.51
CA ARG A 190 -17.40 6.80 2.45
C ARG A 190 -16.33 7.90 2.46
N TYR A 191 -15.06 7.54 2.59
CA TYR A 191 -13.95 8.51 2.63
C TYR A 191 -13.75 9.31 1.34
N PHE A 192 -13.98 8.71 0.16
CA PHE A 192 -13.87 9.43 -1.11
C PHE A 192 -14.99 10.48 -1.30
N PHE A 193 -16.17 10.26 -0.73
CA PHE A 193 -17.32 11.14 -0.95
C PHE A 193 -17.68 12.03 0.24
N THR A 194 -17.21 11.75 1.47
CA THR A 194 -17.48 12.62 2.64
C THR A 194 -16.53 13.80 2.77
N ASN A 195 -15.37 13.77 2.11
CA ASN A 195 -14.35 14.82 2.19
C ASN A 195 -14.49 15.91 1.10
N ILE A 196 -15.63 15.95 0.39
CA ILE A 196 -16.04 17.09 -0.43
C ILE A 196 -16.94 17.97 0.45
N ARG A 197 -16.35 18.78 1.32
CA ARG A 197 -17.01 19.90 2.01
C ARG A 197 -16.12 21.11 1.99
#